data_AF-A0A5C0ZXW5-F1
#
_entry.id   AF-A0A5C0ZXW5-F1
#
_cell.length_a   1.000
_cell.length_b   1.000
_cell.length_c   1.000
_cell.angle_alpha   90.00
_cell.angle_beta   90.00
_cell.angle_gamma   90.00
#
_symmetry.space_group_name_H-M   'P 1'
#
loop_
_entity.id
_entity.type
_entity.pdbx_description
1 polymer ?
#
loop_
_entity_poly.entity_id
_entity_poly.type
_entity_poly.pdbx_seq_one_letter_code
_entity_poly.pdbx_strand_id
1 'polypeptide(L)'
;MSRTLRNTLVTLCLLVSAVPGTQADTASQSDSARQQRFDNAQQQQRIQRLQSDIHRREHRMSAGTRTGQRLEEQSLRQDRQQLREERRNAQRPSPDTNRQVHPSSRQDTSP
;
A
#
# COMPACT_ATOMS: atom_id res chain seq x y z
N MET A 1 18.83 -50.71 -38.86
CA MET A 1 19.30 -49.46 -39.49
C MET A 1 18.16 -48.45 -39.44
N SER A 2 18.19 -47.51 -38.48
CA SER A 2 17.12 -46.52 -38.30
C SER A 2 17.78 -45.15 -38.02
N ARG A 3 18.12 -44.42 -39.07
CA ARG A 3 18.77 -43.10 -39.01
C ARG A 3 18.12 -42.14 -40.00
N THR A 4 16.87 -41.79 -39.77
CA THR A 4 16.21 -40.64 -40.43
C THR A 4 14.92 -40.40 -39.66
N LEU A 5 14.50 -39.15 -39.48
CA LEU A 5 13.29 -38.71 -38.75
C LEU A 5 13.47 -38.30 -37.27
N ARG A 6 14.66 -37.88 -36.84
CA ARG A 6 14.80 -37.03 -35.63
C ARG A 6 14.89 -35.53 -35.92
N ASN A 7 14.82 -35.12 -37.19
CA ASN A 7 15.28 -33.79 -37.62
C ASN A 7 14.19 -32.81 -38.06
N THR A 8 12.91 -33.08 -37.78
CA THR A 8 11.78 -32.16 -38.11
C THR A 8 11.18 -31.47 -36.89
N LEU A 9 11.69 -31.74 -35.68
CA LEU A 9 11.13 -31.22 -34.43
C LEU A 9 11.87 -29.99 -33.87
N VAL A 10 12.92 -29.51 -34.53
CA VAL A 10 13.72 -28.36 -34.06
C VAL A 10 13.31 -27.05 -34.75
N THR A 11 12.59 -27.11 -35.87
CA THR A 11 12.26 -25.91 -36.68
C THR A 11 10.91 -25.27 -36.33
N LEU A 12 10.23 -25.71 -35.26
CA LEU A 12 8.92 -25.16 -34.86
C LEU A 12 8.94 -24.37 -33.54
N CYS A 13 10.12 -24.03 -33.02
CA CYS A 13 10.23 -23.24 -31.78
C CYS A 13 10.73 -21.80 -31.97
N LEU A 14 11.00 -21.36 -33.21
CA LEU A 14 11.64 -20.07 -33.49
C LEU A 14 10.71 -19.00 -34.11
N LEU A 15 9.40 -19.05 -33.81
CA LEU A 15 8.44 -18.09 -34.37
C LEU A 15 7.38 -17.60 -33.37
N VAL A 16 7.72 -17.47 -32.09
CA VAL A 16 6.86 -16.84 -31.07
C VAL A 16 7.65 -15.85 -30.22
N SER A 17 8.29 -14.85 -30.84
CA SER A 17 9.01 -13.82 -30.08
C SER A 17 9.02 -12.46 -30.77
N ALA A 18 7.88 -12.03 -31.31
CA ALA A 18 7.69 -10.65 -31.73
C ALA A 18 6.29 -10.16 -31.33
N VAL A 19 6.11 -9.90 -30.04
CA VAL A 19 5.06 -8.98 -29.56
C VAL A 19 5.79 -7.72 -29.07
N PRO A 20 5.93 -6.68 -29.90
CA PRO A 20 6.39 -5.38 -29.44
C PRO A 20 5.17 -4.63 -28.91
N GLY A 21 4.95 -4.67 -27.60
CA GLY A 21 3.92 -3.84 -27.00
C GLY A 21 3.57 -4.33 -25.61
N THR A 22 3.52 -3.39 -24.66
CA THR A 22 3.12 -3.53 -23.24
C THR A 22 4.21 -3.92 -22.24
N GLN A 23 5.27 -3.11 -22.12
CA GLN A 23 6.10 -3.11 -20.89
C GLN A 23 6.24 -1.73 -20.23
N ALA A 24 5.63 -0.68 -20.80
CA ALA A 24 5.74 0.68 -20.25
C ALA A 24 4.81 0.94 -19.05
N ASP A 25 3.72 0.20 -18.89
CA ASP A 25 2.73 0.46 -17.82
C ASP A 25 3.07 -0.21 -16.48
N THR A 26 3.87 -1.28 -16.48
CA THR A 26 4.26 -1.98 -15.24
C THR A 26 5.28 -1.22 -14.42
N ALA A 27 6.17 -0.43 -15.04
CA ALA A 27 7.19 0.33 -14.33
C ALA A 27 6.56 1.44 -13.46
N SER A 28 5.66 2.23 -14.05
CA SER A 28 4.99 3.37 -13.38
C SER A 28 4.08 2.95 -12.22
N GLN A 29 3.41 1.79 -12.31
CA GLN A 29 2.64 1.23 -11.20
C GLN A 29 3.53 0.73 -10.05
N SER A 30 4.72 0.20 -10.35
CA SER A 30 5.62 -0.35 -9.34
C SER A 30 6.24 0.70 -8.42
N ASP A 31 6.57 1.87 -8.98
CA ASP A 31 7.10 3.00 -8.21
C ASP A 31 6.04 3.63 -7.31
N SER A 32 4.80 3.74 -7.81
CA SER A 32 3.66 4.24 -7.04
C SER A 32 3.34 3.34 -5.84
N ALA A 33 3.38 2.02 -6.03
CA ALA A 33 3.17 1.05 -4.96
C ALA A 33 4.31 1.04 -3.93
N ARG A 34 5.57 1.23 -4.35
CA ARG A 34 6.71 1.37 -3.42
C ARG A 34 6.61 2.64 -2.59
N GLN A 35 6.30 3.76 -3.21
CA GLN A 35 6.11 5.03 -2.51
C GLN A 35 4.99 4.92 -1.47
N GLN A 36 3.85 4.35 -1.84
CA GLN A 36 2.73 4.16 -0.94
C GLN A 36 3.06 3.24 0.26
N ARG A 37 3.89 2.20 0.06
CA ARG A 37 4.39 1.36 1.17
C ARG A 37 5.33 2.13 2.10
N PHE A 38 6.19 2.99 1.56
CA PHE A 38 7.06 3.84 2.34
C PHE A 38 6.27 4.84 3.18
N ASP A 39 5.29 5.53 2.58
CA ASP A 39 4.43 6.49 3.26
C ASP A 39 3.62 5.81 4.38
N ASN A 40 3.08 4.62 4.10
CA ASN A 40 2.40 3.79 5.11
C ASN A 40 3.34 3.39 6.26
N ALA A 41 4.57 2.99 5.96
CA ALA A 41 5.55 2.64 6.98
C ALA A 41 5.91 3.84 7.87
N GLN A 42 6.11 5.02 7.27
CA GLN A 42 6.34 6.25 8.02
C GLN A 42 5.14 6.61 8.91
N GLN A 43 3.92 6.48 8.39
CA GLN A 43 2.71 6.77 9.16
C GLN A 43 2.55 5.80 10.34
N GLN A 44 2.82 4.50 10.14
CA GLN A 44 2.80 3.53 11.23
C GLN A 44 3.85 3.84 12.31
N GLN A 45 5.05 4.29 11.92
CA GLN A 45 6.07 4.71 12.89
C GLN A 45 5.61 5.91 13.72
N ARG A 46 4.93 6.90 13.13
CA ARG A 46 4.37 8.05 13.88
C ARG A 46 3.33 7.60 14.90
N ILE A 47 2.40 6.75 14.48
CA ILE A 47 1.36 6.17 15.35
C ILE A 47 1.99 5.44 16.54
N GLN A 48 3.02 4.62 16.31
CA GLN A 48 3.71 3.89 17.37
C GLN A 48 4.44 4.81 18.35
N ARG A 49 5.11 5.85 17.85
CA ARG A 49 5.78 6.85 18.71
C ARG A 49 4.77 7.57 19.59
N LEU A 50 3.68 8.05 19.00
CA LEU A 50 2.62 8.75 19.72
C LEU A 50 1.98 7.84 20.79
N GLN A 51 1.76 6.56 20.49
CA GLN A 51 1.29 5.57 21.47
C GLN A 51 2.27 5.38 22.62
N SER A 52 3.57 5.22 22.33
CA SER A 52 4.60 5.08 23.35
C SER A 52 4.66 6.31 24.25
N ASP A 53 4.58 7.51 23.68
CA ASP A 53 4.67 8.77 24.44
C ASP A 53 3.45 9.00 25.33
N ILE A 54 2.25 8.63 24.85
CA ILE A 54 1.02 8.60 25.65
C ILE A 54 1.22 7.62 26.82
N HIS A 55 1.67 6.40 26.54
CA HIS A 55 1.84 5.36 27.56
C HIS A 55 2.86 5.77 28.63
N ARG A 56 4.01 6.33 28.23
CA ARG A 56 5.03 6.82 29.17
C ARG A 56 4.50 7.96 30.05
N ARG A 57 3.71 8.87 29.49
CA ARG A 57 3.12 9.99 30.24
C ARG A 57 2.05 9.52 31.21
N GLU A 58 1.21 8.55 30.82
CA GLU A 58 0.24 7.90 31.71
C GLU A 58 0.92 7.27 32.93
N HIS A 59 2.03 6.57 32.73
CA HIS A 59 2.81 5.99 33.85
C HIS A 59 3.43 7.06 34.77
N ARG A 60 3.87 8.20 34.22
CA ARG A 60 4.47 9.28 35.02
C ARG A 60 3.45 10.11 35.80
N MET A 61 2.19 10.19 35.34
CA MET A 61 1.15 10.98 36.00
C MET A 61 0.84 10.55 37.44
N SER A 62 1.17 9.31 37.82
CA SER A 62 0.93 8.80 39.17
C SER A 62 1.67 9.55 40.28
N ALA A 63 2.68 10.38 39.95
CA ALA A 63 3.55 11.04 40.94
C ALA A 63 3.45 12.60 40.95
N GLY A 64 2.55 13.20 40.16
CA GLY A 64 2.47 14.66 39.97
C GLY A 64 1.58 15.43 40.97
N THR A 65 1.72 16.76 41.01
CA THR A 65 0.83 17.64 41.77
C THR A 65 -0.56 17.73 41.11
N ARG A 66 -1.61 17.95 41.90
CA ARG A 66 -3.02 17.94 41.44
C ARG A 66 -3.32 18.94 40.30
N THR A 67 -2.58 20.03 40.21
CA THR A 67 -2.71 21.05 39.15
C THR A 67 -1.95 20.65 37.89
N GLY A 68 -0.73 20.11 38.05
CA GLY A 68 0.06 19.54 36.95
C GLY A 68 -0.68 18.39 36.29
N GLN A 69 -1.19 17.45 37.09
CA GLN A 69 -1.98 16.31 36.62
C GLN A 69 -3.18 16.72 35.75
N ARG A 70 -3.88 17.82 36.07
CA ARG A 70 -5.02 18.28 35.27
C ARG A 70 -4.62 18.79 33.89
N LEU A 71 -3.56 19.60 33.81
CA LEU A 71 -3.04 20.11 32.53
C LEU A 71 -2.52 18.96 31.67
N GLU A 72 -1.85 18.03 32.32
CA GLU A 72 -1.20 16.88 31.71
C GLU A 72 -2.26 15.88 31.22
N GLU A 73 -3.35 15.67 31.98
CA GLU A 73 -4.51 14.89 31.57
C GLU A 73 -5.22 15.51 30.35
N GLN A 74 -5.34 16.83 30.31
CA GLN A 74 -5.89 17.53 29.15
C GLN A 74 -5.02 17.32 27.90
N SER A 75 -3.70 17.40 28.03
CA SER A 75 -2.75 17.09 26.95
C SER A 75 -2.87 15.63 26.49
N LEU A 76 -2.96 14.66 27.40
CA LEU A 76 -3.17 13.25 27.04
C LEU A 76 -4.47 13.02 26.27
N ARG A 77 -5.55 13.74 26.63
CA ARG A 77 -6.81 13.65 25.88
C ARG A 77 -6.64 14.13 24.45
N GLN A 78 -5.92 15.22 24.23
CA GLN A 78 -5.60 15.73 22.88
C GLN A 78 -4.76 14.72 22.10
N ASP A 79 -3.70 14.18 22.71
CA ASP A 79 -2.84 13.20 22.04
C ASP A 79 -3.58 11.91 21.68
N ARG A 80 -4.48 11.44 22.57
CA ARG A 80 -5.35 10.29 22.28
C ARG A 80 -6.32 10.58 21.14
N GLN A 81 -6.83 11.81 21.01
CA GLN A 81 -7.67 12.21 19.88
C GLN A 81 -6.86 12.22 18.57
N GLN A 82 -5.68 12.84 18.59
CA GLN A 82 -4.78 12.87 17.43
C GLN A 82 -4.39 11.45 16.99
N LEU A 83 -4.08 10.56 17.93
CA LEU A 83 -3.79 9.16 17.64
C LEU A 83 -4.97 8.46 16.95
N ARG A 84 -6.19 8.70 17.40
CA ARG A 84 -7.40 8.13 16.77
C ARG A 84 -7.59 8.65 15.37
N GLU A 85 -7.33 9.93 15.15
CA GLU A 85 -7.44 10.56 13.83
C GLU A 85 -6.36 10.05 12.87
N GLU A 86 -5.10 9.97 13.30
CA GLU A 86 -4.02 9.40 12.49
C GLU A 86 -4.30 7.94 12.12
N ARG A 87 -4.79 7.12 13.07
CA ARG A 87 -5.19 5.73 12.80
C ARG A 87 -6.35 5.65 11.81
N ARG A 88 -7.34 6.54 11.92
CA ARG A 88 -8.47 6.61 11.00
C ARG A 88 -8.00 6.99 9.60
N ASN A 89 -7.09 7.96 9.49
CA ASN A 89 -6.54 8.39 8.21
C ASN A 89 -5.70 7.28 7.57
N ALA A 90 -4.89 6.56 8.36
CA ALA A 90 -4.11 5.40 7.89
C ALA A 90 -5.00 4.24 7.39
N GLN A 91 -6.20 4.11 7.95
CA GLN A 91 -7.17 3.06 7.58
C GLN A 91 -8.11 3.48 6.45
N ARG A 92 -8.09 4.74 6.02
CA ARG A 92 -8.95 5.21 4.94
C ARG A 92 -8.45 4.63 3.62
N PRO A 93 -9.23 3.77 2.94
CA PRO A 93 -8.83 3.26 1.64
C PRO A 93 -8.80 4.43 0.64
N SER A 94 -7.70 4.55 -0.12
CA SER A 94 -7.58 5.59 -1.13
C SER A 94 -8.71 5.47 -2.16
N PRO A 95 -9.44 6.57 -2.46
CA PRO A 95 -10.62 6.55 -3.32
C PRO A 95 -10.32 6.13 -4.77
N ASP A 96 -9.06 6.17 -5.21
CA ASP A 96 -8.67 5.79 -6.58
C ASP A 96 -8.70 4.29 -6.87
N THR A 97 -8.80 3.45 -5.83
CA THR A 97 -8.85 1.98 -6.03
C THR A 97 -10.19 1.48 -6.58
N ASN A 98 -11.26 2.31 -6.57
CA ASN A 98 -12.62 1.89 -6.92
C ASN A 98 -13.09 2.37 -8.30
N ARG A 99 -12.24 3.05 -9.08
CA ARG A 99 -12.57 3.57 -10.43
C ARG A 99 -12.07 2.72 -11.59
N GLN A 100 -11.28 1.67 -11.36
CA GLN A 100 -10.77 0.79 -12.41
C GLN A 100 -11.69 -0.41 -12.71
N VAL A 101 -13.01 -0.22 -12.61
CA VAL A 101 -13.97 -1.18 -13.19
C VAL A 101 -14.02 -0.89 -14.68
N HIS A 102 -13.25 -1.69 -15.44
CA HIS A 102 -13.24 -1.81 -16.89
C HIS A 102 -14.53 -1.33 -17.60
N PRO A 103 -14.48 -0.31 -18.49
CA PRO A 103 -15.40 -0.28 -19.61
C PRO A 103 -14.91 -1.31 -20.62
N SER A 104 -15.28 -2.58 -20.44
CA SER A 104 -15.11 -3.57 -21.51
C SER A 104 -15.97 -3.11 -22.68
N SER A 105 -15.25 -2.68 -23.71
CA SER A 105 -15.74 -2.29 -25.03
C SER A 105 -16.76 -3.31 -25.53
N ARG A 106 -18.04 -2.95 -25.50
CA ARG A 106 -19.08 -3.65 -26.26
C ARG A 106 -18.92 -3.20 -27.72
N GLN A 107 -17.91 -3.74 -28.39
CA GLN A 107 -17.75 -3.59 -29.83
C GLN A 107 -18.85 -4.37 -30.54
N ASP A 108 -19.44 -3.69 -31.50
CA ASP A 108 -20.45 -4.15 -32.44
C ASP A 108 -20.07 -5.47 -33.10
N THR A 109 -20.98 -6.42 -33.07
CA THR A 109 -21.12 -7.40 -34.15
C THR A 109 -22.60 -7.52 -34.47
N SER A 110 -23.07 -6.68 -35.39
CA SER A 110 -24.31 -6.88 -36.14
C SER A 110 -24.13 -8.03 -37.14
N PRO A 111 -25.10 -8.92 -37.31
CA PRO A 111 -25.29 -9.65 -38.56
C PRO A 111 -25.88 -8.75 -39.66
#